data_AF-A0A227P8G5-F1
#
_entry.id   AF-A0A227P8G5-F1
#
_cell.length_a   1.000
_cell.length_b   1.000
_cell.length_c   1.000
_cell.angle_alpha   90.00
_cell.angle_beta   90.00
_cell.angle_gamma   90.00
#
_symmetry.space_group_name_H-M   'P 1'
#
loop_
_entity.id
_entity.type
_entity.pdbx_description
1 polymer ?
#
loop_
_entity_poly.entity_id
_entity_poly.type
_entity_poly.pdbx_seq_one_letter_code
_entity_poly.pdbx_strand_id
1 'polypeptide(L)'
;MKYELQRIISGEGKVKHGTIIQATTRYLSRSKSSSEVAKGFKHIKEQETEALTKFISKNNLWILDINIDNYVSEGAEQKVYLKDGKNVIKLNDSIYYNSWLDYLNNLLLNNYFFPDTAYTLLGFYKEINTLYAVVEQPFVKATEKTNLELVKKFMLANGFVNTKNNDYYNPELGIILEDLHDENVLTENSILQFIDTVFYITDTFYENKKPNT
;
A
#
# COMPACT_ATOMS: atom_id res chain seq x y z
N MET A 1 15.97 10.99 2.68
CA MET A 1 14.64 10.45 2.32
C MET A 1 14.73 9.39 1.22
N LYS A 2 15.07 9.71 -0.04
CA LYS A 2 15.10 8.71 -1.15
C LYS A 2 15.88 7.42 -0.83
N TYR A 3 17.12 7.55 -0.36
CA TYR A 3 17.96 6.41 0.02
C TYR A 3 17.33 5.54 1.13
N GLU A 4 16.66 6.17 2.09
CA GLU A 4 15.98 5.45 3.17
C GLU A 4 14.77 4.67 2.63
N LEU A 5 13.96 5.29 1.77
CA LEU A 5 12.85 4.62 1.09
C LEU A 5 13.32 3.45 0.24
N GLN A 6 14.42 3.62 -0.53
CA GLN A 6 15.02 2.52 -1.29
C GLN A 6 15.44 1.36 -0.39
N ARG A 7 16.00 1.65 0.79
CA ARG A 7 16.31 0.62 1.80
C ARG A 7 15.06 -0.04 2.34
N ILE A 8 13.97 0.69 2.59
CA ILE A 8 12.69 0.11 3.02
C ILE A 8 12.12 -0.83 1.94
N ILE A 9 12.10 -0.40 0.67
CA ILE A 9 11.57 -1.18 -0.46
C ILE A 9 12.42 -2.43 -0.74
N SER A 10 13.74 -2.34 -0.65
CA SER A 10 14.65 -3.53 -0.72
C SER A 10 14.60 -4.41 0.54
N GLY A 11 13.92 -3.94 1.58
CA GLY A 11 13.77 -4.59 2.88
C GLY A 11 14.92 -4.36 3.87
N GLU A 12 16.02 -3.73 3.46
CA GLU A 12 17.18 -3.43 4.32
C GLU A 12 16.90 -2.36 5.39
N GLY A 13 15.87 -1.55 5.19
CA GLY A 13 15.35 -0.55 6.12
C GLY A 13 14.18 -1.08 6.94
N LYS A 14 13.77 -0.34 7.96
CA LYS A 14 12.59 -0.65 8.78
C LYS A 14 11.52 0.42 8.56
N VAL A 15 10.26 0.00 8.61
CA VAL A 15 9.08 0.87 8.62
C VAL A 15 8.04 0.28 9.57
N LYS A 16 7.15 1.12 10.11
CA LYS A 16 6.07 0.68 10.99
C LYS A 16 5.26 -0.44 10.30
N HIS A 17 5.03 -1.54 11.04
CA HIS A 17 4.33 -2.74 10.56
C HIS A 17 4.91 -3.39 9.27
N GLY A 18 6.17 -3.10 8.91
CA GLY A 18 6.76 -3.55 7.65
C GLY A 18 7.22 -5.01 7.59
N THR A 19 7.36 -5.71 8.71
CA THR A 19 8.07 -7.02 8.77
C THR A 19 7.52 -8.07 7.81
N ILE A 20 6.20 -8.35 7.85
CA ILE A 20 5.57 -9.36 7.00
C ILE A 20 5.51 -8.88 5.55
N ILE A 21 5.24 -7.59 5.34
CA ILE A 21 5.18 -6.97 4.02
C ILE A 21 6.54 -7.11 3.30
N GLN A 22 7.64 -6.71 3.96
CA GLN A 22 9.00 -6.81 3.43
C GLN A 22 9.48 -8.26 3.26
N ALA A 23 9.05 -9.19 4.11
CA ALA A 23 9.35 -10.61 3.92
C ALA A 23 8.68 -11.15 2.64
N THR A 24 7.44 -10.72 2.41
CA THR A 24 6.63 -11.12 1.24
C THR A 24 7.19 -10.50 -0.05
N THR A 25 7.49 -9.20 -0.07
CA THR A 25 8.07 -8.53 -1.26
C THR A 25 9.40 -9.17 -1.65
N ARG A 26 10.31 -9.41 -0.70
CA ARG A 26 11.58 -10.10 -0.97
C ARG A 26 11.41 -11.48 -1.58
N TYR A 27 10.44 -12.25 -1.10
CA TYR A 27 10.16 -13.58 -1.64
C TYR A 27 9.69 -13.49 -3.10
N LEU A 28 8.78 -12.57 -3.40
CA LEU A 28 8.27 -12.36 -4.75
C LEU A 28 9.37 -11.86 -5.71
N SER A 29 10.18 -10.90 -5.29
CA SER A 29 11.29 -10.38 -6.11
C SER A 29 12.31 -11.47 -6.48
N ARG A 30 12.65 -12.37 -5.54
CA ARG A 30 13.55 -13.52 -5.81
C ARG A 30 12.91 -14.58 -6.71
N SER A 31 11.59 -14.74 -6.63
CA SER A 31 10.87 -15.68 -7.49
C SER A 31 10.84 -15.17 -8.94
N LYS A 32 10.70 -13.85 -9.14
CA LYS A 32 10.69 -13.20 -10.45
C LYS A 32 12.03 -13.28 -11.20
N SER A 33 13.17 -13.21 -10.50
CA SER A 33 14.50 -13.36 -11.12
C SER A 33 14.77 -14.76 -11.70
N SER A 34 13.94 -15.75 -11.38
CA SER A 34 14.05 -17.11 -11.91
C SER A 34 13.19 -17.38 -13.16
N SER A 35 12.36 -16.41 -13.58
CA SER A 35 11.40 -16.54 -14.68
C SER A 35 11.53 -15.40 -15.70
N GLU A 36 12.70 -15.24 -16.32
CA GLU A 36 12.92 -14.25 -17.39
C GLU A 36 12.17 -14.62 -18.69
N VAL A 37 11.01 -14.02 -18.94
CA VAL A 37 10.49 -13.69 -20.28
C VAL A 37 9.60 -12.44 -20.19
N ALA A 38 9.74 -11.52 -21.14
CA ALA A 38 8.85 -10.37 -21.34
C ALA A 38 7.39 -10.83 -21.51
N LYS A 39 6.61 -10.76 -20.43
CA LYS A 39 5.17 -11.09 -20.41
C LYS A 39 4.39 -9.90 -19.87
N GLY A 40 3.18 -9.68 -20.39
CA GLY A 40 2.31 -8.56 -20.01
C GLY A 40 1.87 -8.61 -18.55
N PHE A 41 1.33 -7.49 -18.04
CA PHE A 41 0.97 -7.29 -16.61
C PHE A 41 0.11 -8.41 -16.02
N LYS A 42 -0.93 -8.87 -16.75
CA LYS A 42 -1.80 -9.96 -16.30
C LYS A 42 -1.01 -11.24 -15.98
N HIS A 43 -0.05 -11.58 -16.84
CA HIS A 43 0.78 -12.77 -16.65
C HIS A 43 1.71 -12.62 -15.43
N ILE A 44 2.24 -11.42 -15.19
CA ILE A 44 3.07 -11.14 -14.01
C ILE A 44 2.27 -11.37 -12.73
N LYS A 45 1.03 -10.85 -12.69
CA LYS A 45 0.17 -10.97 -11.51
C LYS A 45 -0.26 -12.41 -11.22
N GLU A 46 -0.54 -13.21 -12.24
CA GLU A 46 -0.81 -14.65 -12.10
C GLU A 46 0.41 -15.40 -11.54
N GLN A 47 1.61 -15.17 -12.08
CA GLN A 47 2.85 -15.77 -11.56
C GLN A 47 3.13 -15.38 -10.11
N GLU A 48 2.94 -14.10 -9.77
CA GLU A 48 3.12 -13.63 -8.39
C GLU A 48 2.08 -14.26 -7.47
N THR A 49 0.83 -14.45 -7.92
CA THR A 49 -0.21 -15.11 -7.13
C THR A 49 0.15 -16.57 -6.82
N GLU A 50 0.71 -17.31 -7.79
CA GLU A 50 1.18 -18.68 -7.55
C GLU A 50 2.37 -18.73 -6.58
N ALA A 51 3.35 -17.84 -6.75
CA ALA A 51 4.50 -17.74 -5.86
C ALA A 51 4.07 -17.35 -4.43
N LEU A 52 3.18 -16.37 -4.32
CA LEU A 52 2.60 -15.89 -3.08
C LEU A 52 1.85 -16.99 -2.36
N THR A 53 1.01 -17.76 -3.05
CA THR A 53 0.29 -18.92 -2.48
C THR A 53 1.24 -19.92 -1.82
N LYS A 54 2.38 -20.23 -2.47
CA LYS A 54 3.42 -21.10 -1.90
C LYS A 54 4.06 -20.49 -0.65
N PHE A 55 4.35 -19.19 -0.68
CA PHE A 55 4.90 -18.46 0.46
C PHE A 55 3.94 -18.44 1.65
N ILE A 56 2.66 -18.16 1.41
CA ILE A 56 1.62 -18.10 2.44
C ILE A 56 1.51 -19.44 3.16
N SER A 57 1.40 -20.54 2.41
CA SER A 57 1.32 -21.89 2.98
C SER A 57 2.57 -22.26 3.77
N LYS A 58 3.77 -21.92 3.26
CA LYS A 58 5.03 -22.24 3.93
C LYS A 58 5.22 -21.48 5.26
N ASN A 59 4.66 -20.28 5.36
CA ASN A 59 4.85 -19.40 6.52
C ASN A 59 3.61 -19.31 7.42
N ASN A 60 2.60 -20.17 7.22
CA ASN A 60 1.34 -20.17 7.97
C ASN A 60 0.64 -18.79 7.99
N LEU A 61 0.59 -18.11 6.84
CA LEU A 61 -0.03 -16.78 6.70
C LEU A 61 -1.47 -16.84 6.18
N TRP A 62 -2.08 -18.03 6.13
CA TRP A 62 -3.50 -18.16 5.78
C TRP A 62 -4.38 -17.70 6.95
N ILE A 63 -5.25 -16.74 6.67
CA ILE A 63 -6.38 -16.39 7.53
C ILE A 63 -7.56 -17.23 7.06
N LEU A 64 -8.05 -18.11 7.94
CA LEU A 64 -9.13 -19.06 7.61
C LEU A 64 -10.51 -18.47 7.91
N ASP A 65 -10.60 -17.71 8.99
CA ASP A 65 -11.83 -17.08 9.44
C ASP A 65 -11.63 -15.56 9.54
N ILE A 66 -12.47 -14.81 8.83
CA ILE A 66 -12.59 -13.37 8.98
C ILE A 66 -13.94 -13.13 9.63
N ASN A 67 -13.94 -12.45 10.78
CA ASN A 67 -15.20 -12.03 11.38
C ASN A 67 -15.80 -10.92 10.50
N ILE A 68 -16.84 -11.28 9.74
CA ILE A 68 -17.54 -10.40 8.81
C ILE A 68 -18.75 -9.69 9.44
N ASP A 69 -19.06 -9.96 10.71
CA ASP A 69 -20.29 -9.50 11.37
C ASP A 69 -20.35 -7.98 11.53
N ASN A 70 -19.20 -7.31 11.45
CA ASN A 70 -19.06 -5.86 11.59
C ASN A 70 -18.76 -5.17 10.26
N TYR A 71 -19.44 -5.56 9.18
CA TYR A 71 -19.31 -4.90 7.89
C TYR A 71 -19.56 -3.38 7.99
N VAL A 72 -18.67 -2.59 7.38
CA VAL A 72 -18.72 -1.12 7.37
C VAL A 72 -19.06 -0.61 5.96
N SER A 73 -18.26 -1.04 4.97
CA SER A 73 -18.38 -0.58 3.59
C SER A 73 -17.70 -1.55 2.61
N GLU A 74 -18.06 -1.44 1.34
CA GLU A 74 -17.49 -2.17 0.21
C GLU A 74 -17.26 -1.20 -0.94
N GLY A 75 -16.03 -1.17 -1.44
CA GLY A 75 -15.65 -0.58 -2.72
C GLY A 75 -15.48 -1.67 -3.79
N ALA A 76 -15.01 -1.30 -4.98
CA ALA A 76 -14.83 -2.27 -6.07
C ALA A 76 -13.73 -3.32 -5.79
N GLU A 77 -12.77 -2.99 -4.93
CA GLU A 77 -11.57 -3.77 -4.60
C GLU A 77 -11.46 -4.17 -3.13
N GLN A 78 -12.27 -3.57 -2.26
CA GLN A 78 -12.05 -3.66 -0.82
C GLN A 78 -13.33 -3.82 -0.02
N LYS A 79 -13.31 -4.83 0.86
CA LYS A 79 -14.33 -5.03 1.91
C LYS A 79 -13.76 -4.56 3.25
N VAL A 80 -14.50 -3.71 3.97
CA VAL A 80 -14.06 -3.09 5.23
C VAL A 80 -14.93 -3.58 6.39
N TYR A 81 -14.29 -4.04 7.46
CA TYR A 81 -14.94 -4.57 8.66
C TYR A 81 -14.42 -3.86 9.91
N LEU A 82 -15.30 -3.40 10.80
CA LEU A 82 -14.92 -2.75 12.05
C LEU A 82 -14.44 -3.79 13.06
N LYS A 83 -13.28 -3.53 13.68
CA LYS A 83 -12.68 -4.36 14.71
C LYS A 83 -12.51 -3.54 15.99
N ASP A 84 -13.21 -3.99 17.04
CA ASP A 84 -13.13 -3.45 18.41
C ASP A 84 -13.37 -1.93 18.52
N GLY A 85 -14.04 -1.32 17.52
CA GLY A 85 -14.31 0.12 17.44
C GLY A 85 -13.07 1.01 17.25
N LYS A 86 -11.88 0.42 17.08
CA LYS A 86 -10.59 1.15 17.00
C LYS A 86 -9.83 0.91 15.71
N ASN A 87 -10.04 -0.24 15.07
CA ASN A 87 -9.36 -0.63 13.85
C ASN A 87 -10.38 -1.11 12.82
N VAL A 88 -9.94 -1.22 11.57
CA VAL A 88 -10.66 -1.89 10.50
C VAL A 88 -9.81 -3.01 9.91
N ILE A 89 -10.47 -4.10 9.52
CA ILE A 89 -9.92 -5.15 8.68
C ILE A 89 -10.36 -4.89 7.25
N LYS A 90 -9.40 -4.97 6.33
CA LYS A 90 -9.60 -4.75 4.90
C LYS A 90 -9.14 -5.98 4.13
N LEU A 91 -9.99 -6.45 3.22
CA LEU A 91 -9.66 -7.48 2.23
C LEU A 91 -9.41 -6.82 0.90
N ASN A 92 -8.17 -6.84 0.41
CA ASN A 92 -7.79 -6.20 -0.84
C ASN A 92 -7.27 -7.26 -1.83
N ASP A 93 -7.91 -7.38 -2.99
CA ASP A 93 -7.52 -8.32 -4.06
C ASP A 93 -6.41 -7.77 -4.97
N SER A 94 -5.99 -6.53 -4.70
CA SER A 94 -5.00 -5.75 -5.44
C SER A 94 -5.39 -5.43 -6.89
N ILE A 95 -6.64 -5.56 -7.33
CA ILE A 95 -7.02 -5.47 -8.75
C ILE A 95 -6.58 -4.17 -9.45
N TYR A 96 -6.51 -3.06 -8.72
CA TYR A 96 -6.03 -1.76 -9.23
C TYR A 96 -4.51 -1.66 -9.43
N TYR A 97 -3.74 -2.66 -8.98
CA TYR A 97 -2.29 -2.70 -9.11
C TYR A 97 -1.87 -3.66 -10.22
N ASN A 98 -0.80 -3.30 -10.95
CA ASN A 98 -0.24 -4.14 -12.02
C ASN A 98 0.32 -5.48 -11.51
N SER A 99 0.74 -5.53 -10.25
CA SER A 99 1.35 -6.70 -9.61
C SER A 99 1.04 -6.74 -8.10
N TRP A 100 1.28 -7.87 -7.44
CA TRP A 100 1.24 -7.94 -5.97
C TRP A 100 2.40 -7.16 -5.35
N LEU A 101 3.56 -7.12 -6.01
CA LEU A 101 4.70 -6.31 -5.58
C LEU A 101 4.34 -4.81 -5.51
N ASP A 102 3.62 -4.29 -6.49
CA ASP A 102 3.20 -2.88 -6.48
C ASP A 102 2.26 -2.58 -5.30
N TYR A 103 1.28 -3.46 -5.06
CA TYR A 103 0.38 -3.33 -3.91
C TYR A 103 1.13 -3.40 -2.56
N LEU A 104 2.05 -4.36 -2.40
CA LEU A 104 2.82 -4.48 -1.16
C LEU A 104 3.77 -3.29 -0.95
N ASN A 105 4.36 -2.77 -2.02
CA ASN A 105 5.15 -1.54 -1.96
C ASN A 105 4.28 -0.33 -1.60
N ASN A 106 3.04 -0.26 -2.09
CA ASN A 106 2.07 0.76 -1.68
C ASN A 106 1.86 0.75 -0.15
N LEU A 107 1.69 -0.42 0.46
CA LEU A 107 1.56 -0.52 1.92
C LEU A 107 2.81 -0.01 2.65
N LEU A 108 4.01 -0.33 2.17
CA LEU A 108 5.27 0.16 2.76
C LEU A 108 5.39 1.68 2.66
N LEU A 109 5.01 2.27 1.53
CA LEU A 109 5.03 3.71 1.31
C LEU A 109 3.99 4.42 2.17
N ASN A 110 2.76 3.91 2.25
CA ASN A 110 1.76 4.43 3.18
C ASN A 110 2.28 4.42 4.61
N ASN A 111 2.86 3.31 5.06
CA ASN A 111 3.36 3.21 6.43
C ASN A 111 4.55 4.15 6.74
N TYR A 112 5.27 4.59 5.71
CA TYR A 112 6.34 5.58 5.84
C TYR A 112 5.79 7.00 5.87
N PHE A 113 4.95 7.37 4.89
CA PHE A 113 4.44 8.74 4.75
C PHE A 113 3.31 9.06 5.72
N PHE A 114 2.49 8.08 6.06
CA PHE A 114 1.27 8.22 6.87
C PHE A 114 1.27 7.19 8.02
N PRO A 115 2.21 7.31 8.98
CA PRO A 115 2.37 6.32 10.04
C PRO A 115 1.16 6.22 10.99
N ASP A 116 0.32 7.27 11.06
CA ASP A 116 -0.89 7.30 11.90
C ASP A 116 -1.98 6.35 11.38
N THR A 117 -2.00 6.09 10.07
CA THR A 117 -2.91 5.16 9.39
C THR A 117 -2.16 3.97 8.79
N ALA A 118 -1.03 3.59 9.39
CA ALA A 118 -0.19 2.50 8.91
C ALA A 118 -0.93 1.15 8.88
N TYR A 119 -0.79 0.43 7.77
CA TYR A 119 -1.32 -0.91 7.56
C TYR A 119 -0.46 -1.97 8.23
N THR A 120 -1.10 -2.92 8.90
CA THR A 120 -0.49 -4.20 9.29
C THR A 120 -0.99 -5.29 8.37
N LEU A 121 -0.10 -5.95 7.62
CA LEU A 121 -0.46 -7.16 6.88
C LEU A 121 -0.58 -8.33 7.86
N LEU A 122 -1.80 -8.81 8.09
CA LEU A 122 -2.08 -9.92 8.99
C LEU A 122 -1.81 -11.27 8.32
N GLY A 123 -2.08 -11.36 7.02
CA GLY A 123 -1.98 -12.58 6.24
C GLY A 123 -2.79 -12.47 4.97
N PHE A 124 -3.25 -13.61 4.46
CA PHE A 124 -3.99 -13.71 3.22
C PHE A 124 -5.20 -14.62 3.38
N TYR A 125 -6.28 -14.26 2.70
CA TYR A 125 -7.52 -15.01 2.66
C TYR A 125 -7.83 -15.38 1.21
N LYS A 126 -8.41 -16.55 1.00
CA LYS A 126 -8.82 -17.01 -0.32
C LYS A 126 -10.30 -17.30 -0.35
N GLU A 127 -11.03 -16.59 -1.21
CA GLU A 127 -12.44 -16.84 -1.47
C GLU A 127 -12.58 -17.30 -2.93
N ILE A 128 -13.02 -18.55 -3.11
CA ILE A 128 -13.18 -19.17 -4.43
C ILE A 128 -11.87 -19.12 -5.22
N ASN A 129 -11.74 -18.17 -6.15
CA ASN A 129 -10.59 -17.98 -7.03
C ASN A 129 -9.84 -16.67 -6.77
N THR A 130 -10.28 -15.86 -5.82
CA THR A 130 -9.68 -14.56 -5.51
C THR A 130 -8.83 -14.67 -4.25
N LEU A 131 -7.59 -14.20 -4.36
CA LEU A 131 -6.66 -14.07 -3.24
C LEU A 131 -6.74 -12.62 -2.73
N TYR A 132 -6.98 -12.46 -1.43
CA TYR A 132 -7.02 -11.18 -0.76
C TYR A 132 -5.86 -11.06 0.23
N ALA A 133 -5.18 -9.92 0.23
CA ALA A 133 -4.40 -9.51 1.38
C ALA A 133 -5.34 -9.06 2.50
N VAL A 134 -5.13 -9.57 3.71
CA VAL A 134 -5.86 -9.16 4.91
C VAL A 134 -5.01 -8.14 5.65
N VAL A 135 -5.42 -6.88 5.62
CA VAL A 135 -4.71 -5.79 6.30
C VAL A 135 -5.54 -5.18 7.41
N GLU A 136 -4.90 -4.81 8.50
CA GLU A 136 -5.49 -4.04 9.60
C GLU A 136 -4.99 -2.60 9.54
N GLN A 137 -5.90 -1.65 9.71
CA GLN A 137 -5.59 -0.22 9.75
C GLN A 137 -6.34 0.42 10.94
N PRO A 138 -5.78 1.46 11.59
CA PRO A 138 -6.54 2.29 12.52
C PRO A 138 -7.84 2.80 11.90
N PHE A 139 -8.95 2.71 12.64
CA PHE A 139 -10.22 3.26 12.21
C PHE A 139 -10.19 4.77 12.41
N VAL A 140 -10.39 5.51 11.32
CA VAL A 140 -10.41 6.98 11.34
C VAL A 140 -11.85 7.44 11.29
N LYS A 141 -12.25 8.30 12.22
CA LYS A 141 -13.58 8.91 12.22
C LYS A 141 -13.48 10.38 11.83
N ALA A 142 -13.96 10.72 10.63
CA ALA A 142 -14.06 12.11 10.23
C ALA A 142 -14.92 12.92 11.23
N THR A 143 -14.35 13.99 11.77
CA THR A 143 -15.05 14.94 12.66
C THR A 143 -15.48 16.19 11.93
N GLU A 144 -14.89 16.45 10.76
CA GLU A 144 -15.12 17.64 9.94
C GLU A 144 -14.89 17.32 8.46
N LYS A 145 -15.39 18.19 7.57
CA LYS A 145 -15.17 18.04 6.12
C LYS A 145 -13.71 18.37 5.80
N THR A 146 -13.06 17.49 5.04
CA THR A 146 -11.69 17.73 4.59
C THR A 146 -11.59 18.92 3.66
N ASN A 147 -10.61 19.79 3.94
CA ASN A 147 -10.27 20.92 3.10
C ASN A 147 -9.15 20.53 2.13
N LEU A 148 -9.48 20.33 0.86
CA LEU A 148 -8.52 19.91 -0.17
C LEU A 148 -7.38 20.92 -0.40
N GLU A 149 -7.59 22.21 -0.13
CA GLU A 149 -6.49 23.19 -0.18
C GLU A 149 -5.47 22.98 0.93
N LEU A 150 -5.90 22.50 2.11
CA LEU A 150 -4.97 22.10 3.18
C LEU A 150 -4.22 20.83 2.79
N VAL A 151 -4.88 19.85 2.17
CA VAL A 151 -4.23 18.65 1.62
C VAL A 151 -3.16 19.05 0.62
N LYS A 152 -3.49 19.92 -0.34
CA LYS A 152 -2.53 20.40 -1.36
C LYS A 152 -1.33 21.11 -0.74
N LYS A 153 -1.54 21.95 0.28
CA LYS A 153 -0.45 22.61 1.02
C LYS A 153 0.40 21.60 1.79
N PHE A 154 -0.23 20.63 2.44
CA PHE A 154 0.47 19.56 3.16
C PHE A 154 1.34 18.73 2.20
N MET A 155 0.80 18.31 1.06
CA MET A 155 1.54 17.55 0.06
C MET A 155 2.72 18.36 -0.50
N LEU A 156 2.50 19.64 -0.84
CA LEU A 156 3.56 20.51 -1.33
C LEU A 156 4.69 20.69 -0.32
N ALA A 157 4.35 20.86 0.97
CA ALA A 157 5.34 20.95 2.05
C ALA A 157 6.18 19.67 2.21
N ASN A 158 5.65 18.52 1.77
CA ASN A 158 6.35 17.22 1.76
C ASN A 158 6.99 16.89 0.39
N GLY A 159 7.13 17.88 -0.51
CA GLY A 159 7.80 17.75 -1.80
C GLY A 159 6.94 17.08 -2.89
N PHE A 160 5.66 16.87 -2.64
CA PHE A 160 4.70 16.35 -3.62
C PHE A 160 4.00 17.51 -4.34
N VAL A 161 4.22 17.61 -5.64
CA VAL A 161 3.61 18.63 -6.49
C VAL A 161 2.34 18.05 -7.09
N ASN A 162 1.24 18.79 -6.97
CA ASN A 162 -0.03 18.42 -7.60
C ASN A 162 0.11 18.41 -9.13
N THR A 163 -0.33 17.33 -9.77
CA THR A 163 -0.22 17.15 -11.23
C THR A 163 -1.56 17.41 -11.92
N LYS A 164 -2.56 16.59 -11.64
CA LYS A 164 -3.95 16.71 -12.12
C LYS A 164 -4.88 16.30 -10.98
N ASN A 165 -6.09 16.86 -10.91
CA ASN A 165 -7.08 16.51 -9.89
C ASN A 165 -6.45 16.46 -8.48
N ASN A 166 -6.62 15.35 -7.76
CA ASN A 166 -5.99 15.09 -6.46
C ASN A 166 -4.81 14.11 -6.56
N ASP A 167 -4.11 14.11 -7.69
CA ASP A 167 -2.91 13.33 -7.92
C ASP A 167 -1.66 14.20 -7.72
N TYR A 168 -0.58 13.56 -7.27
CA TYR A 168 0.64 14.22 -6.87
C TYR A 168 1.86 13.44 -7.32
N TYR A 169 2.95 14.17 -7.59
CA TYR A 169 4.24 13.61 -7.96
C TYR A 169 5.35 14.25 -7.15
N ASN A 170 6.22 13.42 -6.58
CA ASN A 170 7.47 13.86 -5.97
C ASN A 170 8.64 13.59 -6.94
N PRO A 171 9.16 14.61 -7.65
CA PRO A 171 10.21 14.43 -8.65
C PRO A 171 11.55 14.03 -8.05
N GLU A 172 11.84 14.42 -6.80
CA GLU A 172 13.08 14.04 -6.15
C GLU A 172 13.09 12.55 -5.78
N LEU A 173 11.96 12.06 -5.28
CA LEU A 173 11.82 10.66 -4.89
C LEU A 173 11.53 9.77 -6.08
N GLY A 174 10.88 10.28 -7.14
CA GLY A 174 10.36 9.46 -8.24
C GLY A 174 9.12 8.66 -7.83
N ILE A 175 8.24 9.26 -7.00
CA ILE A 175 7.03 8.62 -6.47
C ILE A 175 5.80 9.40 -6.93
N ILE A 176 4.79 8.68 -7.40
CA ILE A 176 3.46 9.20 -7.69
C ILE A 176 2.54 8.76 -6.54
N LEU A 177 1.65 9.66 -6.11
CA LEU A 177 0.58 9.39 -5.16
C LEU A 177 -0.72 9.89 -5.78
N GLU A 178 -1.62 8.97 -6.10
CA GLU A 178 -2.89 9.26 -6.75
C GLU A 178 -4.05 9.17 -5.73
N ASP A 179 -5.21 9.68 -6.17
CA ASP A 179 -6.50 9.44 -5.53
C ASP A 179 -6.68 10.07 -4.13
N LEU A 180 -6.04 11.22 -3.84
CA LEU A 180 -6.20 11.93 -2.57
C LEU A 180 -7.45 12.85 -2.53
N HIS A 181 -8.60 12.32 -2.92
CA HIS A 181 -9.88 13.03 -2.76
C HIS A 181 -10.38 13.00 -1.31
N ASP A 182 -11.50 13.68 -1.05
CA ASP A 182 -12.04 13.87 0.30
C ASP A 182 -12.65 12.60 0.94
N GLU A 183 -12.75 11.50 0.21
CA GLU A 183 -13.11 10.19 0.77
C GLU A 183 -11.86 9.39 1.23
N ASN A 184 -10.71 9.60 0.59
CA ASN A 184 -9.43 8.97 0.94
C ASN A 184 -8.57 9.83 1.89
N VAL A 185 -8.92 11.09 2.06
CA VAL A 185 -8.31 11.99 3.05
C VAL A 185 -9.39 12.50 3.98
N LEU A 186 -9.39 12.00 5.22
CA LEU A 186 -10.33 12.38 6.26
C LEU A 186 -9.71 13.41 7.20
N THR A 187 -10.54 14.21 7.85
CA THR A 187 -10.07 15.15 8.89
C THR A 187 -10.65 14.75 10.24
N GLU A 188 -9.78 14.39 11.18
CA GLU A 188 -10.13 14.00 12.55
C GLU A 188 -9.46 14.96 13.53
N ASN A 189 -10.26 15.72 14.27
CA ASN A 189 -9.80 16.75 15.20
C ASN A 189 -8.79 17.72 14.55
N SER A 190 -9.13 18.22 13.36
CA SER A 190 -8.29 19.10 12.52
C SER A 190 -6.96 18.50 12.04
N ILE A 191 -6.76 17.19 12.16
CA ILE A 191 -5.59 16.46 11.64
C ILE A 191 -6.01 15.70 10.38
N LEU A 192 -5.22 15.84 9.30
CA LEU A 192 -5.40 15.07 8.07
C LEU A 192 -4.98 13.62 8.30
N GLN A 193 -5.87 12.70 7.96
CA GLN A 193 -5.69 11.26 8.06
C GLN A 193 -5.85 10.66 6.66
N PHE A 194 -4.83 9.93 6.20
CA PHE A 194 -4.77 9.41 4.84
C PHE A 194 -5.10 7.92 4.85
N ILE A 195 -6.16 7.53 4.16
CA ILE A 195 -6.59 6.14 4.03
C ILE A 195 -6.65 5.77 2.55
N ASP A 196 -6.60 4.47 2.25
CA ASP A 196 -6.75 3.95 0.88
C ASP A 196 -5.86 4.64 -0.18
N THR A 197 -4.65 5.04 0.24
CA THR A 197 -3.69 5.74 -0.63
C THR A 197 -3.16 4.83 -1.73
N VAL A 198 -2.89 5.43 -2.90
CA VAL A 198 -2.37 4.72 -4.08
C VAL A 198 -1.01 5.28 -4.51
N PHE A 199 0.06 4.62 -4.09
CA PHE A 199 1.42 4.95 -4.47
C PHE A 199 1.93 4.15 -5.66
N TYR A 200 2.67 4.81 -6.55
CA TYR A 200 3.46 4.19 -7.61
C TYR A 200 4.92 4.64 -7.55
N ILE A 201 5.81 3.69 -7.81
CA ILE A 201 7.25 3.91 -7.90
C ILE A 201 7.63 4.01 -9.39
N THR A 202 8.30 5.10 -9.78
CA THR A 202 8.81 5.30 -11.14
C THR A 202 10.25 4.81 -11.28
N ASP A 203 10.75 4.65 -12.49
CA ASP A 203 12.16 4.28 -12.73
C ASP A 203 13.15 5.27 -12.07
N THR A 204 12.79 6.56 -12.06
CA THR A 204 13.55 7.61 -11.37
C THR A 204 13.82 7.26 -9.91
N PHE A 205 12.93 6.54 -9.23
CA PHE A 205 13.12 6.13 -7.84
C PHE A 205 14.36 5.24 -7.66
N TYR A 206 14.71 4.41 -8.63
CA TYR A 206 15.86 3.51 -8.55
C TYR A 206 17.17 4.17 -9.02
N GLU A 207 17.10 5.35 -9.62
CA GLU A 207 18.27 6.11 -10.00
C GLU A 207 18.96 6.70 -8.76
N ASN A 208 20.24 6.35 -8.56
CA ASN A 208 21.08 7.04 -7.61
C ASN A 208 21.37 8.45 -8.17
N LYS A 209 21.07 9.50 -7.40
CA LYS A 209 21.68 10.82 -7.69
C LYS A 209 23.19 10.60 -7.60
N LYS A 210 23.91 10.71 -8.71
CA LYS A 210 25.38 10.87 -8.65
C LYS A 210 25.61 12.03 -7.68
N PRO A 211 26.45 11.88 -6.63
CA PRO A 211 26.79 13.02 -5.81
C PRO A 211 27.38 14.08 -6.75
N ASN A 212 26.83 15.28 -6.71
CA ASN A 212 27.45 16.43 -7.36
C ASN A 212 28.85 16.57 -6.74
N THR A 213 29.86 16.18 -7.49
CA THR A 213 31.27 16.49 -7.24
C THR A 213 31.50 17.98 -7.35
#